data_AF-A0A857KHT4-F1
#
_entry.id   AF-A0A857KHT4-F1
#
_cell.length_a   1.000
_cell.length_b   1.000
_cell.length_c   1.000
_cell.angle_alpha   90.00
_cell.angle_beta   90.00
_cell.angle_gamma   90.00
#
_symmetry.space_group_name_H-M   'P 1'
#
loop_
_entity.id
_entity.type
_entity.pdbx_description
1 polymer ?
#
loop_
_entity_poly.entity_id
_entity_poly.type
_entity_poly.pdbx_seq_one_letter_code
_entity_poly.pdbx_strand_id
1 'polypeptide(L)'
;MFSNIGWGELLIIMAAALIVLGPERLPGAMSWTLRAVRQVRDYATGATSQLKDELGPEFEDLRKPLSQLNELRGMTPQSLVTKHLLNGDSSAFDDVKKSFDLGEAPGFGPSKKQPPPYLNKTDLNKGPDLSKGPKAPGGPHDASRWDAT
;
A
#
# COMPACT_ATOMS: atom_id res chain seq x y z
N MET A 1 9.62 20.92 -11.21
CA MET A 1 10.91 21.28 -10.55
C MET A 1 11.38 20.16 -9.63
N PHE A 2 10.50 19.59 -8.79
CA PHE A 2 10.83 18.44 -7.94
C PHE A 2 10.87 17.08 -8.67
N SER A 3 10.39 16.99 -9.91
CA SER A 3 10.38 15.73 -10.71
C SER A 3 11.77 15.25 -11.16
N ASN A 4 12.81 16.06 -11.00
CA ASN A 4 14.20 15.65 -11.22
C ASN A 4 14.87 15.10 -9.95
N ILE A 5 14.19 15.13 -8.79
CA ILE A 5 14.70 14.50 -7.56
C ILE A 5 14.60 13.00 -7.74
N GLY A 6 15.73 12.43 -8.16
CA GLY A 6 15.93 10.99 -8.17
C GLY A 6 16.15 10.46 -6.76
N TRP A 7 16.17 9.14 -6.67
CA TRP A 7 16.46 8.40 -5.44
C TRP A 7 17.70 8.83 -4.68
N GLY A 8 18.78 9.14 -5.41
CA GLY A 8 20.02 9.64 -4.82
C GLY A 8 19.83 10.98 -4.12
N GLU A 9 19.02 11.86 -4.69
CA GLU A 9 18.77 13.20 -4.15
C GLU A 9 17.83 13.15 -2.94
N LEU A 10 16.85 12.22 -2.93
CA LEU A 10 16.04 11.95 -1.75
C LEU A 10 16.89 11.44 -0.57
N LEU A 11 17.86 10.55 -0.83
CA LEU A 11 18.81 10.09 0.20
C LEU A 11 19.67 11.23 0.72
N ILE A 12 20.12 12.15 -0.14
CA ILE A 12 20.87 13.34 0.28
C ILE A 12 20.01 14.24 1.16
N ILE A 13 18.74 14.48 0.80
CA ILE A 13 17.81 15.28 1.61
C ILE A 13 17.54 14.59 2.96
N MET A 14 17.33 13.27 2.96
CA MET A 14 17.15 12.50 4.19
C MET A 14 18.38 12.57 5.08
N ALA A 15 19.59 12.40 4.52
CA ALA A 15 20.84 12.53 5.25
C ALA A 15 21.02 13.96 5.80
N ALA A 16 20.75 15.00 5.00
CA ALA A 16 20.81 16.38 5.43
C ALA A 16 19.81 16.66 6.56
N ALA A 17 18.58 16.15 6.46
CA ALA A 17 17.57 16.27 7.51
C ALA A 17 18.01 15.56 8.80
N LEU A 18 18.60 14.37 8.71
CA LEU A 18 19.16 13.64 9.85
C LEU A 18 20.34 14.38 10.48
N ILE A 19 21.17 15.08 9.70
CA ILE A 19 22.32 15.84 10.21
C ILE A 19 21.86 17.13 10.90
N VAL A 20 21.00 17.92 10.23
CA VAL A 20 20.54 19.23 10.73
C VAL A 20 19.64 19.06 11.95
N LEU A 21 18.67 18.14 11.86
CA LEU A 21 17.70 17.93 12.93
C LEU A 21 18.19 16.91 13.96
N GLY A 22 19.05 15.96 13.57
CA GLY A 22 19.51 14.87 14.40
C GLY A 22 18.65 13.60 14.25
N PRO A 23 19.26 12.39 14.20
CA PRO A 23 18.54 11.14 13.97
C PRO A 23 17.53 10.78 15.07
N GLU A 24 17.83 11.18 16.31
CA GLU A 24 16.96 10.99 17.48
C GLU A 24 15.70 11.88 17.44
N ARG A 25 15.78 13.03 16.75
CA ARG A 25 14.75 14.08 16.83
C ARG A 25 13.71 13.99 15.72
N LEU A 26 14.10 13.50 14.54
CA LEU A 26 13.20 13.27 13.41
C LEU A 26 11.97 12.42 13.77
N PRO A 27 12.10 11.22 14.37
CA PRO A 27 10.95 10.40 14.74
C PRO A 27 10.08 11.07 15.81
N GLY A 28 10.70 11.79 16.76
CA GLY A 28 9.99 12.60 17.75
C GLY A 28 9.18 13.72 17.12
N ALA A 29 9.78 14.51 16.22
CA ALA A 29 9.15 15.62 15.52
C ALA A 29 7.99 15.16 14.63
N MET A 30 8.15 14.05 13.89
CA MET A 30 7.06 13.44 13.12
C MET A 30 5.88 13.10 14.04
N SER A 31 6.14 12.45 15.19
CA SER A 31 5.07 12.09 16.12
C SER A 31 4.32 13.31 16.67
N TRP A 32 5.03 14.41 16.95
CA TRP A 32 4.42 15.65 17.41
C TRP A 32 3.57 16.29 16.33
N THR A 33 4.09 16.40 15.10
CA THR A 33 3.35 16.93 13.95
C THR A 33 2.11 16.10 13.65
N LEU A 34 2.22 14.77 13.65
CA LEU A 34 1.07 13.89 13.44
C LEU A 34 0.00 14.07 14.52
N ARG A 35 0.41 14.18 15.79
CA ARG A 35 -0.50 14.47 16.90
C ARG A 35 -1.15 15.84 16.75
N ALA A 36 -0.38 16.87 16.40
CA ALA A 36 -0.88 18.22 16.19
C ALA A 36 -1.91 18.27 15.06
N VAL A 37 -1.62 17.64 13.91
CA VAL A 37 -2.56 17.53 12.78
C VAL A 37 -3.84 16.82 13.21
N ARG A 38 -3.73 15.73 13.97
CA ARG A 38 -4.89 14.98 14.46
C ARG A 38 -5.73 15.80 15.43
N GLN A 39 -5.09 16.50 16.35
CA GLN A 39 -5.73 17.40 17.29
C GLN A 39 -6.45 18.54 16.56
N VAL A 40 -5.80 19.19 15.59
CA VAL A 40 -6.43 20.22 14.74
C VAL A 40 -7.64 19.67 13.99
N ARG A 41 -7.54 18.47 13.41
CA ARG A 41 -8.68 17.81 12.75
C ARG A 41 -9.83 17.57 13.70
N ASP A 42 -9.55 17.08 14.90
CA ASP A 42 -10.57 16.74 15.89
C ASP A 42 -11.27 18.03 16.39
N TYR A 43 -10.52 19.12 16.62
CA TYR A 43 -11.10 20.45 16.91
C TYR A 43 -11.92 21.01 15.75
N ALA A 44 -11.40 20.94 14.52
CA ALA A 44 -12.12 21.42 13.34
C ALA A 44 -13.42 20.65 13.14
N THR A 45 -13.43 19.34 13.36
CA THR A 45 -14.62 18.49 13.23
C THR A 45 -15.65 18.82 14.32
N GLY A 46 -15.20 19.02 15.56
CA GLY A 46 -16.07 19.41 16.69
C GLY A 46 -16.71 20.79 16.51
N ALA A 47 -15.92 21.79 16.13
CA ALA A 47 -16.43 23.14 15.85
C ALA A 47 -17.37 23.14 14.65
N THR A 48 -17.03 22.44 13.57
CA THR A 48 -17.91 22.30 12.39
C THR A 48 -19.25 21.67 12.77
N SER A 49 -19.27 20.68 13.68
CA SER A 49 -20.51 20.08 14.18
C SER A 49 -21.37 21.09 14.94
N GLN A 50 -20.75 21.93 15.79
CA GLN A 50 -21.47 22.96 16.56
C GLN A 50 -22.00 24.07 15.64
N LEU A 51 -21.21 24.53 14.67
CA LEU A 51 -21.66 25.51 13.68
C LEU A 51 -22.77 24.96 12.79
N LYS A 52 -22.73 23.67 12.45
CA LYS A 52 -23.78 23.00 11.67
C LYS A 52 -25.09 22.90 12.46
N ASP A 53 -25.02 22.67 13.77
CA ASP A 53 -26.20 22.61 14.65
C ASP A 53 -26.77 24.01 14.93
N GLU A 54 -25.93 25.06 15.00
CA GLU A 54 -26.37 26.43 15.33
C GLU A 54 -26.75 27.29 14.12
N LEU A 55 -26.11 27.13 12.96
CA LEU A 55 -26.33 27.99 11.77
C LEU A 55 -27.27 27.37 10.71
N GLY A 56 -27.64 26.10 10.86
CA GLY A 56 -28.59 25.43 9.97
C GLY A 56 -28.21 25.56 8.47
N PRO A 57 -29.15 25.90 7.56
CA PRO A 57 -28.95 25.85 6.11
C PRO A 57 -27.83 26.75 5.56
N GLU A 58 -27.32 27.73 6.31
CA GLU A 58 -26.18 28.54 5.88
C GLU A 58 -24.85 27.74 5.86
N PHE A 59 -24.78 26.63 6.60
CA PHE A 59 -23.65 25.70 6.52
C PHE A 59 -23.62 24.93 5.19
N GLU A 60 -24.76 24.66 4.55
CA GLU A 60 -24.84 23.98 3.25
C GLU A 60 -24.19 24.81 2.12
N ASP A 61 -24.29 26.13 2.19
CA ASP A 61 -23.63 27.01 1.22
C ASP A 61 -22.12 27.09 1.39
N LEU A 62 -21.60 26.86 2.61
CA LEU A 62 -20.16 26.65 2.86
C LEU A 62 -19.71 25.22 2.54
N ARG A 63 -20.64 24.27 2.62
CA ARG A 63 -20.39 22.88 2.28
C ARG A 63 -20.15 22.70 0.79
N LYS A 64 -20.86 23.42 -0.10
CA LYS A 64 -20.63 23.41 -1.56
C LYS A 64 -19.15 23.68 -1.95
N PRO A 65 -18.51 24.78 -1.53
CA PRO A 65 -17.10 25.04 -1.84
C PRO A 65 -16.16 24.04 -1.14
N LEU A 66 -16.48 23.57 0.07
CA LEU A 66 -15.69 22.52 0.73
C LEU A 66 -15.80 21.17 0.00
N SER A 67 -16.97 20.82 -0.53
CA SER A 67 -17.18 19.63 -1.34
C SER A 67 -16.48 19.73 -2.70
N GLN A 68 -16.46 20.92 -3.32
CA GLN A 68 -15.66 21.15 -4.53
C GLN A 68 -14.16 20.94 -4.25
N LEU A 69 -13.65 21.41 -3.11
CA LEU A 69 -12.26 21.17 -2.70
C LEU A 69 -12.00 19.69 -2.38
N ASN A 70 -12.96 18.99 -1.79
CA ASN A 70 -12.82 17.57 -1.48
C ASN A 70 -12.96 16.68 -2.71
N GLU A 71 -13.76 17.07 -3.70
CA GLU A 71 -13.85 16.47 -5.03
C GLU A 71 -12.54 16.70 -5.81
N LEU A 72 -11.95 17.89 -5.67
CA LEU A 72 -10.60 18.19 -6.15
C LEU A 72 -9.54 17.33 -5.46
N ARG A 73 -9.70 16.99 -4.18
CA ARG A 73 -8.81 16.07 -3.45
C ARG A 73 -9.06 14.58 -3.78
N GLY A 74 -10.28 14.25 -4.18
CA GLY A 74 -10.70 12.91 -4.65
C GLY A 74 -10.05 12.53 -5.98
N MET A 75 -9.76 13.53 -6.81
CA MET A 75 -8.63 13.42 -7.75
C MET A 75 -7.36 13.53 -6.91
N THR A 76 -6.71 12.39 -6.61
CA THR A 76 -5.49 12.40 -5.81
C THR A 76 -4.55 13.53 -6.26
N PRO A 77 -3.89 14.26 -5.36
CA PRO A 77 -2.99 15.35 -5.74
C PRO A 77 -1.93 14.88 -6.75
N GLN A 78 -1.55 13.60 -6.66
CA GLN A 78 -0.80 12.92 -7.70
C GLN A 78 -1.55 12.93 -9.06
N SER A 79 -2.81 12.47 -9.14
CA SER A 79 -3.61 12.52 -10.38
C SER A 79 -3.85 13.93 -10.93
N LEU A 80 -3.95 14.97 -10.09
CA LEU A 80 -4.06 16.36 -10.56
C LEU A 80 -2.74 16.85 -11.12
N VAL A 81 -1.64 16.61 -10.42
CA VAL A 81 -0.30 16.91 -10.88
C VAL A 81 0.02 16.14 -12.16
N THR A 82 -0.41 14.88 -12.27
CA THR A 82 -0.25 14.06 -13.47
C THR A 82 -1.12 14.59 -14.61
N LYS A 83 -2.36 15.01 -14.37
CA LYS A 83 -3.22 15.61 -15.41
C LYS A 83 -2.72 16.98 -15.87
N HIS A 84 -2.22 17.82 -14.96
CA HIS A 84 -1.81 19.19 -15.24
C HIS A 84 -0.34 19.35 -15.67
N LEU A 85 0.56 18.46 -15.23
CA LEU A 85 2.00 18.53 -15.54
C LEU A 85 2.51 17.39 -16.42
N LEU A 86 1.83 16.24 -16.44
CA LEU A 86 2.23 15.05 -17.21
C LEU A 86 1.18 14.66 -18.26
N ASN A 87 0.21 15.53 -18.57
CA ASN A 87 -0.86 15.32 -19.53
C ASN A 87 -1.64 13.99 -19.36
N GLY A 88 -1.67 13.43 -18.15
CA GLY A 88 -2.32 12.14 -17.85
C GLY A 88 -1.41 10.91 -17.96
N ASP A 89 -0.11 11.05 -18.23
CA ASP A 89 0.84 9.93 -18.28
C ASP A 89 1.30 9.55 -16.87
N SER A 90 0.70 8.47 -16.34
CA SER A 90 1.00 7.93 -15.01
C SER A 90 2.17 6.94 -15.01
N SER A 91 2.68 6.53 -16.18
CA SER A 91 3.69 5.47 -16.29
C SER A 91 5.01 5.82 -15.59
N ALA A 92 5.48 7.06 -15.78
CA ALA A 92 6.68 7.58 -15.11
C ALA A 92 6.54 7.59 -13.58
N PHE A 93 5.32 7.82 -13.07
CA PHE A 93 5.07 7.80 -11.63
C PHE A 93 4.98 6.37 -11.09
N ASP A 94 4.39 5.45 -11.85
CA ASP A 94 4.31 4.04 -11.50
C ASP A 94 5.69 3.36 -11.48
N ASP A 95 6.60 3.72 -12.41
CA ASP A 95 7.98 3.22 -12.41
C ASP A 95 8.77 3.70 -11.18
N VAL A 96 8.57 4.96 -10.79
CA VAL A 96 9.11 5.49 -9.53
C VAL A 96 8.54 4.71 -8.36
N LYS A 97 7.21 4.58 -8.24
CA LYS A 97 6.58 3.80 -7.17
C LYS A 97 7.08 2.36 -7.11
N LYS A 98 7.27 1.72 -8.26
CA LYS A 98 7.80 0.37 -8.37
C LYS A 98 9.25 0.29 -7.91
N SER A 99 10.08 1.27 -8.24
CA SER A 99 11.43 1.36 -7.68
C SER A 99 11.45 1.60 -6.16
N PHE A 100 10.37 2.16 -5.58
CA PHE A 100 10.22 2.33 -4.12
C PHE A 100 9.89 0.99 -3.45
N ASP A 101 9.00 0.21 -4.06
CA ASP A 101 8.63 -1.14 -3.64
C ASP A 101 9.79 -2.15 -3.79
N LEU A 102 10.71 -1.92 -4.74
CA LEU A 102 11.84 -2.81 -5.04
C LEU A 102 13.07 -2.59 -4.13
N GLY A 103 13.00 -1.67 -3.17
CA GLY A 103 14.10 -1.33 -2.25
C GLY A 103 14.32 -2.29 -1.07
N GLU A 104 13.52 -3.37 -0.95
CA GLU A 104 13.69 -4.37 0.11
C GLU A 104 14.90 -5.28 -0.20
N ALA A 105 15.89 -5.27 0.69
CA ALA A 105 17.07 -6.14 0.65
C ALA A 105 16.69 -7.66 0.69
N PRO A 106 17.58 -8.58 0.28
CA PRO A 106 17.19 -9.93 -0.09
C PRO A 106 16.80 -10.74 1.15
N GLY A 107 15.54 -11.14 1.24
CA GLY A 107 15.14 -12.11 2.25
C GLY A 107 13.74 -11.99 2.82
N PHE A 108 12.72 -11.55 2.07
CA PHE A 108 11.35 -12.04 2.24
C PHE A 108 10.51 -11.60 1.03
N GLY A 109 10.63 -12.33 -0.08
CA GLY A 109 9.68 -12.15 -1.18
C GLY A 109 8.28 -12.58 -0.71
N PRO A 110 7.19 -11.93 -1.13
CA PRO A 110 5.87 -12.51 -0.95
C PRO A 110 5.89 -13.85 -1.67
N SER A 111 5.85 -14.93 -0.90
CA SER A 111 5.68 -16.28 -1.41
C SER A 111 4.47 -16.22 -2.34
N LYS A 112 4.70 -16.30 -3.67
CA LYS A 112 3.64 -16.57 -4.62
C LYS A 112 2.99 -17.86 -4.13
N LYS A 113 1.86 -17.72 -3.42
CA LYS A 113 1.00 -18.85 -3.13
C LYS A 113 0.54 -19.33 -4.50
N GLN A 114 1.24 -20.33 -5.02
CA GLN A 114 0.78 -21.12 -6.13
C GLN A 114 -0.61 -21.62 -5.70
N PRO A 115 -1.69 -21.23 -6.39
CA PRO A 115 -2.98 -21.83 -6.09
C PRO A 115 -2.82 -23.35 -6.26
N PRO A 116 -3.43 -24.16 -5.38
CA PRO A 116 -3.35 -25.61 -5.50
C PRO A 116 -3.74 -26.03 -6.92
N PRO A 117 -3.15 -27.10 -7.48
CA PRO A 117 -3.48 -27.54 -8.83
C PRO A 117 -4.99 -27.72 -8.91
N TYR A 118 -5.67 -26.86 -9.67
CA TYR A 118 -7.07 -27.07 -9.96
C TYR A 118 -7.14 -28.34 -10.81
N LEU A 119 -7.79 -29.36 -10.27
CA LEU A 119 -8.32 -30.48 -11.06
C LEU A 119 -9.08 -29.87 -12.24
N ASN A 120 -8.54 -30.05 -13.44
CA ASN A 120 -9.18 -29.59 -14.66
C ASN A 120 -10.54 -30.28 -14.78
N LYS A 121 -11.62 -29.50 -14.88
CA LYS A 121 -12.98 -30.03 -15.02
C LYS A 121 -13.17 -30.87 -16.29
N THR A 122 -12.21 -30.82 -17.21
CA THR A 122 -12.15 -31.65 -18.41
C THR A 122 -11.92 -33.14 -18.10
N ASP A 123 -11.39 -33.49 -16.92
CA ASP A 123 -11.19 -34.87 -16.50
C ASP A 123 -12.44 -35.49 -15.85
N LEU A 124 -13.48 -34.70 -15.55
CA LEU A 124 -14.72 -35.19 -14.94
C LEU A 124 -15.72 -35.79 -15.95
N ASN A 125 -15.45 -35.66 -17.27
CA ASN A 125 -16.31 -36.20 -18.34
C ASN A 125 -15.68 -37.40 -19.06
N LYS A 126 -14.68 -38.05 -18.45
CA LYS A 126 -14.16 -39.32 -18.94
C LYS A 126 -14.44 -40.37 -17.87
N GLY A 127 -15.47 -41.18 -18.11
CA GLY A 127 -15.76 -42.33 -17.27
C GLY A 127 -14.51 -43.20 -17.09
N PRO A 128 -14.33 -43.85 -15.93
CA PRO A 128 -13.13 -44.62 -15.65
C PRO A 128 -13.00 -45.79 -16.64
N ASP A 129 -11.95 -45.76 -17.47
CA ASP A 129 -11.50 -46.93 -18.21
C ASP A 129 -10.79 -47.87 -17.22
N LEU A 130 -11.48 -48.95 -16.85
CA LEU A 130 -11.02 -49.95 -15.89
C LEU A 130 -9.95 -50.91 -16.44
N SER A 131 -9.34 -50.65 -17.60
CA SER A 131 -8.36 -51.56 -18.20
C SER A 131 -6.89 -51.36 -17.77
N LYS A 132 -6.57 -50.34 -16.95
CA LYS A 132 -5.16 -50.07 -16.58
C LYS A 132 -4.98 -49.92 -15.07
N GLY A 133 -4.53 -51.01 -14.45
CA GLY A 133 -4.11 -51.03 -13.05
C GLY A 133 -2.88 -50.13 -12.79
N PRO A 134 -2.82 -49.41 -11.67
CA PRO A 134 -1.64 -48.62 -11.32
C PRO A 134 -0.54 -49.51 -10.71
N LYS A 135 0.63 -49.47 -11.36
CA LYS A 135 1.90 -50.07 -10.94
C LYS A 135 2.45 -49.35 -9.71
N ALA A 136 2.71 -50.12 -8.64
CA ALA A 136 3.32 -49.65 -7.40
C ALA A 136 4.79 -49.24 -7.54
N PRO A 137 5.23 -48.26 -6.76
CA PRO A 137 6.43 -48.38 -5.92
C PRO A 137 6.07 -47.95 -4.48
N GLY A 138 6.29 -48.68 -3.39
CA GLY A 138 7.32 -49.68 -3.09
C GLY A 138 8.13 -49.20 -1.88
N GLY A 139 7.63 -49.41 -0.65
CA GLY A 139 8.41 -49.28 0.60
C GLY A 139 7.58 -48.91 1.83
N PRO A 140 7.55 -49.72 2.91
CA PRO A 140 6.93 -49.31 4.18
C PRO A 140 7.89 -48.42 4.97
N HIS A 141 7.40 -47.27 5.44
CA HIS A 141 8.14 -46.38 6.33
C HIS A 141 8.14 -46.97 7.75
N ASP A 142 9.31 -47.42 8.20
CA ASP A 142 9.54 -47.89 9.57
C ASP A 142 9.61 -46.70 10.53
N ALA A 143 8.73 -46.68 11.53
CA ALA A 143 8.57 -45.60 12.51
C ALA A 143 9.58 -45.65 13.67
N SER A 144 10.56 -46.55 13.62
CA SER A 144 11.43 -46.86 14.77
C SER A 144 12.75 -46.07 14.82
N ARG A 145 12.93 -45.01 14.02
CA ARG A 145 14.23 -44.30 13.88
C ARG A 145 14.49 -43.17 14.90
N TRP A 146 13.56 -42.86 15.81
CA TRP A 146 13.70 -41.68 16.69
C TRP A 146 14.50 -41.89 17.98
N ASP A 147 14.91 -43.12 18.31
CA ASP A 147 15.72 -43.41 19.50
C ASP A 147 17.13 -43.89 19.13
N ALA A 148 18.04 -42.95 18.86
CA ALA A 148 19.49 -43.17 19.00
C ALA A 148 20.25 -41.82 19.03
N THR A 149 20.63 -41.43 20.25
CA THR A 149 21.84 -40.67 20.69
C THR A 149 22.24 -39.39 19.98
#